data_AF-A0A9W6REP7-F1
#
_entry.id   AF-A0A9W6REP7-F1
#
_cell.length_a   1.000
_cell.length_b   1.000
_cell.length_c   1.000
_cell.angle_alpha   90.00
_cell.angle_beta   90.00
_cell.angle_gamma   90.00
#
_symmetry.space_group_name_H-M   'P 1'
#
loop_
_entity.id
_entity.type
_entity.pdbx_description
1 polymer ?
#
loop_
_entity_poly.entity_id
_entity_poly.type
_entity_poly.pdbx_seq_one_letter_code
_entity_poly.pdbx_strand_id
1 'polypeptide(L)'
;MTSQTLSRPLNDASAVEPPLVSTGEQLHHRLLRKRIVFLGQEVDDEIANRICSELLLLSAEDPRGDIHLYINSPGGSVTAGMAIYGMMQYVPNDIATVAMGFAASMGQFLLCAGTPGKRYALPYTQVVMHQPHGGVGGTATDVKIMAEQMRHTKRTLAERIAFHTGRPLEQIERDSDRDRWFTAEEAREYGIIDHVVPAARRVDGPLARTS
;
A
#
# COMPACT_ATOMS: atom_id res chain seq x y z
N MET A 1 23.63 -32.37 68.75
CA MET A 1 24.21 -31.65 67.61
C MET A 1 23.24 -31.79 66.45
N THR A 2 22.63 -30.67 66.10
CA THR A 2 21.46 -30.49 65.23
C THR A 2 21.80 -30.71 63.75
N SER A 3 21.03 -31.54 63.06
CA SER A 3 21.02 -31.65 61.60
C SER A 3 19.77 -30.94 61.09
N GLN A 4 19.94 -29.76 60.48
CA GLN A 4 18.90 -29.07 59.72
C GLN A 4 19.33 -29.07 58.25
N THR A 5 18.66 -29.90 57.46
CA THR A 5 18.73 -29.90 56.01
C THR A 5 17.97 -28.68 55.49
N LEU A 6 18.69 -27.65 55.06
CA LEU A 6 18.13 -26.48 54.37
C LEU A 6 17.69 -26.88 52.96
N SER A 7 16.40 -27.13 52.78
CA SER A 7 15.72 -27.21 51.49
C SER A 7 15.70 -25.82 50.85
N ARG A 8 16.53 -25.62 49.83
CA ARG A 8 16.53 -24.42 48.99
C ARG A 8 15.35 -24.53 48.00
N PRO A 9 14.43 -23.54 47.92
CA PRO A 9 13.42 -23.58 46.88
C PRO A 9 14.10 -23.27 45.54
N LEU A 10 13.97 -24.20 44.59
CA LEU A 10 14.09 -23.94 43.17
C LEU A 10 12.85 -23.15 42.76
N ASN A 11 12.92 -21.82 42.81
CA ASN A 11 11.91 -21.01 42.15
C ASN A 11 12.35 -20.78 40.71
N ASP A 12 11.95 -21.75 39.89
CA ASP A 12 11.85 -21.66 38.45
C ASP A 12 10.73 -20.68 38.12
N ALA A 13 11.11 -19.49 37.67
CA ALA A 13 10.28 -18.60 36.87
C ALA A 13 11.21 -17.51 36.35
N SER A 14 11.95 -17.80 35.28
CA SER A 14 12.27 -16.75 34.32
C SER A 14 10.93 -16.26 33.79
N ALA A 15 10.33 -15.29 34.48
CA ALA A 15 9.34 -14.42 33.90
C ALA A 15 10.05 -13.78 32.71
N VAL A 16 9.86 -14.38 31.54
CA VAL A 16 10.17 -13.73 30.28
C VAL A 16 9.28 -12.51 30.29
N GLU A 17 9.83 -11.36 30.68
CA GLU A 17 9.16 -10.09 30.49
C GLU A 17 8.73 -10.08 29.02
N PRO A 18 7.44 -9.88 28.72
CA PRO A 18 7.00 -9.81 27.34
C PRO A 18 7.87 -8.77 26.64
N PRO A 19 8.37 -9.06 25.43
CA PRO A 19 9.26 -8.15 24.74
C PRO A 19 8.62 -6.77 24.72
N LEU A 20 9.37 -5.76 25.17
CA LEU A 20 8.96 -4.36 25.15
C LEU A 20 8.63 -3.99 23.71
N VAL A 21 7.33 -3.98 23.40
CA VAL A 21 6.78 -3.55 22.11
C VAL A 21 7.31 -2.15 21.84
N SER A 22 8.00 -1.96 20.71
CA SER A 22 8.63 -0.67 20.40
C SER A 22 7.58 0.44 20.31
N THR A 23 7.94 1.69 20.61
CA THR A 23 7.01 2.83 20.47
C THR A 23 6.42 2.92 19.06
N GLY A 24 7.20 2.56 18.04
CA GLY A 24 6.74 2.51 16.65
C GLY A 24 5.67 1.44 16.41
N GLU A 25 5.86 0.24 16.95
CA GLU A 25 4.90 -0.86 16.87
C GLU A 25 3.62 -0.55 17.65
N GLN A 26 3.73 0.09 18.83
CA GLN A 26 2.56 0.57 19.58
C GLN A 26 1.77 1.62 18.81
N LEU A 27 2.45 2.57 18.15
CA LEU A 27 1.79 3.57 17.30
C LEU A 27 1.09 2.91 16.10
N HIS A 28 1.78 1.98 15.44
CA HIS A 28 1.25 1.23 14.30
C HIS A 28 -0.04 0.48 14.68
N HIS A 29 -0.05 -0.28 15.78
CA HIS A 29 -1.26 -0.95 16.25
C HIS A 29 -2.41 0.02 16.58
N ARG A 30 -2.10 1.18 17.15
CA ARG A 30 -3.12 2.20 17.44
C ARG A 30 -3.73 2.79 16.17
N LEU A 31 -2.93 3.00 15.13
CA LEU A 31 -3.39 3.44 13.81
C LEU A 31 -4.22 2.35 13.12
N LEU A 32 -3.77 1.10 13.19
CA LEU A 32 -4.47 -0.03 12.59
C LEU A 32 -5.85 -0.21 13.22
N ARG A 33 -6.00 -0.09 14.55
CA ARG A 33 -7.31 -0.08 15.23
C ARG A 33 -8.23 1.07 14.79
N LYS A 34 -7.68 2.12 14.20
CA LYS A 34 -8.43 3.23 13.57
C LYS A 34 -8.63 3.00 12.06
N ARG A 35 -8.33 1.80 11.57
CA ARG A 35 -8.42 1.36 10.17
C ARG A 35 -7.49 2.14 9.23
N ILE A 36 -6.36 2.60 9.78
CA ILE A 36 -5.35 3.36 9.04
C ILE A 36 -4.15 2.45 8.78
N VAL A 37 -3.84 2.25 7.50
CA VAL A 37 -2.72 1.46 6.99
C VAL A 37 -1.74 2.40 6.27
N PHE A 38 -0.43 2.17 6.43
CA PHE A 38 0.61 2.99 5.79
C PHE A 38 1.42 2.17 4.78
N LEU A 39 1.58 2.74 3.59
CA LEU A 39 2.61 2.41 2.61
C LEU A 39 3.57 3.61 2.52
N GLY A 40 4.57 3.65 3.40
CA GLY A 40 5.48 4.80 3.57
C GLY A 40 6.88 4.60 3.01
N GLN A 41 7.13 3.54 2.24
CA GLN A 41 8.44 3.16 1.73
C GLN A 41 8.33 2.42 0.38
N GLU A 42 9.45 1.90 -0.12
CA GLU A 42 9.47 1.05 -1.31
C GLU A 42 8.56 -0.17 -1.15
N VAL A 43 7.93 -0.59 -2.24
CA VAL A 43 7.06 -1.77 -2.29
C VAL A 43 7.93 -3.00 -2.50
N ASP A 44 8.05 -3.84 -1.48
CA ASP A 44 8.68 -5.16 -1.53
C ASP A 44 7.76 -6.24 -0.95
N ASP A 45 8.23 -7.48 -0.93
CA ASP A 45 7.44 -8.61 -0.46
C ASP A 45 7.12 -8.53 1.04
N GLU A 46 7.99 -7.95 1.86
CA GLU A 46 7.73 -7.78 3.30
C GLU A 46 6.59 -6.79 3.53
N ILE A 47 6.64 -5.63 2.86
CA ILE A 47 5.61 -4.60 2.92
C ILE A 47 4.31 -5.07 2.30
N ALA A 48 4.35 -5.81 1.20
CA ALA A 48 3.15 -6.39 0.62
C ALA A 48 2.50 -7.40 1.58
N ASN A 49 3.26 -8.34 2.15
CA ASN A 49 2.72 -9.32 3.10
C ASN A 49 2.11 -8.64 4.34
N ARG A 50 2.78 -7.61 4.86
CA ARG A 50 2.27 -6.82 5.98
C ARG A 50 0.94 -6.15 5.62
N ILE A 51 0.89 -5.37 4.54
CA ILE A 51 -0.33 -4.66 4.13
C ILE A 51 -1.47 -5.64 3.81
N CYS A 52 -1.20 -6.74 3.10
CA CYS A 52 -2.20 -7.77 2.82
C CYS A 52 -2.77 -8.37 4.12
N SER A 53 -1.92 -8.64 5.10
CA SER A 53 -2.34 -9.17 6.41
C SER A 53 -3.17 -8.15 7.19
N GLU A 54 -2.79 -6.87 7.16
CA GLU A 54 -3.53 -5.78 7.78
C GLU A 54 -4.91 -5.60 7.15
N LEU A 55 -5.02 -5.63 5.81
CA LEU A 55 -6.31 -5.57 5.11
C LEU A 55 -7.22 -6.75 5.49
N LEU A 56 -6.68 -7.97 5.54
CA LEU A 56 -7.42 -9.15 5.98
C LEU A 56 -7.90 -9.02 7.41
N LEU A 57 -7.03 -8.59 8.33
CA LEU A 57 -7.37 -8.41 9.74
C LEU A 57 -8.50 -7.38 9.91
N LEU A 58 -8.36 -6.21 9.29
CA LEU A 58 -9.38 -5.14 9.37
C LEU A 58 -10.71 -5.56 8.77
N SER A 59 -10.69 -6.35 7.70
CA SER A 59 -11.88 -6.89 7.06
C SER A 59 -12.58 -7.94 7.94
N ALA A 60 -11.79 -8.80 8.59
CA ALA A 60 -12.32 -9.80 9.53
C ALA A 60 -12.94 -9.15 10.78
N GLU A 61 -12.36 -8.05 11.27
CA GLU A 61 -12.89 -7.30 12.42
C GLU A 61 -14.17 -6.53 12.08
N ASP A 62 -14.22 -5.89 10.92
CA ASP A 62 -15.41 -5.22 10.40
C ASP A 62 -15.37 -5.21 8.86
N PRO A 63 -16.22 -6.00 8.20
CA PRO A 63 -16.23 -6.12 6.73
C PRO A 63 -16.94 -4.96 6.03
N ARG A 64 -17.50 -3.99 6.77
CA ARG A 64 -18.25 -2.85 6.19
C ARG A 64 -17.51 -1.53 6.32
N GLY A 65 -16.71 -1.35 7.37
CA GLY A 65 -15.99 -0.10 7.60
C GLY A 65 -14.91 0.16 6.54
N ASP A 66 -14.80 1.40 6.09
CA ASP A 66 -13.73 1.84 5.20
C ASP A 66 -12.34 1.57 5.80
N ILE A 67 -11.35 1.30 4.94
CA ILE A 67 -9.94 1.20 5.31
C ILE A 67 -9.18 2.32 4.60
N HIS A 68 -8.33 3.03 5.34
CA HIS A 68 -7.57 4.18 4.83
C HIS A 68 -6.12 3.79 4.59
N LEU A 69 -5.74 3.67 3.32
CA LEU A 69 -4.38 3.41 2.88
C LEU A 69 -3.65 4.72 2.57
N TYR A 70 -2.74 5.12 3.46
CA TYR A 70 -1.89 6.29 3.27
C TYR A 70 -0.63 5.92 2.51
N ILE A 71 -0.38 6.63 1.40
CA ILE A 71 0.67 6.31 0.43
C ILE A 71 1.71 7.43 0.39
N ASN A 72 2.96 7.04 0.60
CA ASN A 72 4.15 7.82 0.34
C ASN A 72 5.26 6.86 -0.10
N SER A 73 5.28 6.51 -1.39
CA SER A 73 6.10 5.43 -1.92
C SER A 73 6.68 5.78 -3.30
N PRO A 74 7.97 5.46 -3.54
CA PRO A 74 8.57 5.59 -4.86
C PRO A 74 8.17 4.47 -5.83
N GLY A 75 7.35 3.50 -5.39
CA GLY A 75 7.08 2.28 -6.14
C GLY A 75 7.91 1.12 -5.63
N GLY A 76 8.22 0.16 -6.50
CA GLY A 76 8.99 -1.03 -6.14
C GLY A 76 8.61 -2.24 -6.98
N SER A 77 8.65 -3.43 -6.37
CA SER A 77 8.31 -4.70 -6.99
C SER A 77 6.87 -4.72 -7.51
N VAL A 78 6.73 -5.04 -8.80
CA VAL A 78 5.41 -5.15 -9.46
C VAL A 78 4.61 -6.31 -8.87
N THR A 79 5.24 -7.46 -8.60
CA THR A 79 4.53 -8.63 -8.04
C THR A 79 4.02 -8.35 -6.63
N ALA A 80 4.85 -7.71 -5.79
CA ALA A 80 4.48 -7.28 -4.45
C ALA A 80 3.31 -6.29 -4.48
N GLY A 81 3.39 -5.26 -5.34
CA GLY A 81 2.31 -4.29 -5.48
C GLY A 81 1.03 -4.90 -6.07
N MET A 82 1.13 -5.89 -6.96
CA MET A 82 -0.03 -6.63 -7.47
C MET A 82 -0.70 -7.50 -6.41
N ALA A 83 0.03 -7.99 -5.41
CA ALA A 83 -0.55 -8.69 -4.26
C ALA A 83 -1.40 -7.73 -3.40
N ILE A 84 -0.86 -6.54 -3.09
CA ILE A 84 -1.61 -5.50 -2.38
C ILE A 84 -2.86 -5.11 -3.17
N TYR A 85 -2.71 -4.86 -4.48
CA TYR A 85 -3.81 -4.54 -5.36
C TYR A 85 -4.90 -5.62 -5.33
N GLY A 86 -4.51 -6.89 -5.49
CA GLY A 86 -5.44 -8.02 -5.43
C GLY A 86 -6.22 -8.04 -4.14
N MET A 87 -5.56 -7.80 -3.00
CA MET A 87 -6.22 -7.73 -1.69
C MET A 87 -7.16 -6.53 -1.55
N MET A 88 -6.78 -5.36 -2.07
CA MET A 88 -7.66 -4.18 -2.09
C MET A 88 -8.98 -4.45 -2.84
N GLN A 89 -8.93 -5.24 -3.92
CA GLN A 89 -10.13 -5.61 -4.68
C GLN A 89 -10.87 -6.84 -4.10
N TYR A 90 -10.18 -7.65 -3.28
CA TYR A 90 -10.70 -8.90 -2.74
C TYR A 90 -11.53 -8.69 -1.46
N VAL A 91 -11.09 -7.79 -0.57
CA VAL A 91 -11.85 -7.51 0.65
C VAL A 91 -13.15 -6.77 0.32
N PRO A 92 -14.26 -7.02 1.06
CA PRO A 92 -15.54 -6.32 0.84
C PRO A 92 -15.52 -4.85 1.24
N ASN A 93 -14.46 -4.39 1.89
CA ASN A 93 -14.33 -3.03 2.42
C ASN A 93 -14.00 -2.04 1.31
N ASP A 94 -14.54 -0.83 1.41
CA ASP A 94 -14.03 0.27 0.62
C ASP A 94 -12.61 0.65 1.07
N ILE A 95 -11.71 0.83 0.11
CA ILE A 95 -10.32 1.23 0.35
C ILE A 95 -10.15 2.69 -0.07
N ALA A 96 -10.10 3.59 0.91
CA ALA A 96 -9.79 4.99 0.69
C ALA A 96 -8.26 5.17 0.59
N THR A 97 -7.77 5.73 -0.50
CA THR A 97 -6.32 5.96 -0.70
C THR A 97 -5.98 7.42 -0.49
N VAL A 98 -4.88 7.72 0.22
CA VAL A 98 -4.45 9.09 0.52
C VAL A 98 -2.97 9.26 0.21
N ALA A 99 -2.62 9.97 -0.85
CA ALA A 99 -1.24 10.29 -1.16
C ALA A 99 -0.76 11.52 -0.36
N MET A 100 0.38 11.38 0.33
CA MET A 100 0.87 12.37 1.29
C MET A 100 2.01 13.25 0.78
N GLY A 101 2.80 12.77 -0.17
CA GLY A 101 3.99 13.47 -0.65
C GLY A 101 4.43 12.96 -2.01
N PHE A 102 4.68 11.66 -2.10
CA PHE A 102 5.12 11.03 -3.34
C PHE A 102 4.41 9.71 -3.60
N ALA A 103 3.84 9.54 -4.78
CA ALA A 103 3.28 8.27 -5.23
C ALA A 103 3.75 7.99 -6.65
N ALA A 104 4.76 7.16 -6.80
CA ALA A 104 5.34 6.81 -8.09
C ALA A 104 5.17 5.33 -8.41
N SER A 105 5.08 4.98 -9.69
CA SER A 105 5.08 3.58 -10.15
C SER A 105 4.02 2.74 -9.43
N MET A 106 4.39 1.65 -8.73
CA MET A 106 3.44 0.88 -7.92
C MET A 106 2.74 1.69 -6.81
N GLY A 107 3.34 2.76 -6.29
CA GLY A 107 2.67 3.70 -5.38
C GLY A 107 1.54 4.47 -6.08
N GLN A 108 1.77 4.95 -7.31
CA GLN A 108 0.73 5.58 -8.14
C GLN A 108 -0.36 4.58 -8.53
N PHE A 109 0.04 3.36 -8.89
CA PHE A 109 -0.87 2.29 -9.27
C PHE A 109 -1.85 1.98 -8.13
N LEU A 110 -1.32 1.77 -6.91
CA LEU A 110 -2.14 1.51 -5.73
C LEU A 110 -2.99 2.73 -5.35
N LEU A 111 -2.49 3.95 -5.55
CA LEU A 111 -3.27 5.17 -5.32
C LEU A 111 -4.54 5.20 -6.18
N CYS A 112 -4.43 4.95 -7.49
CA CYS A 112 -5.60 4.99 -8.37
C CYS A 112 -6.57 3.82 -8.17
N ALA A 113 -6.08 2.72 -7.60
CA ALA A 113 -6.85 1.50 -7.33
C ALA A 113 -7.76 1.57 -6.09
N GLY A 114 -7.74 2.69 -5.35
CA GLY A 114 -8.70 2.94 -4.27
C GLY A 114 -10.14 3.00 -4.78
N THR A 115 -11.10 2.87 -3.87
CA THR A 115 -12.53 2.94 -4.20
C THR A 115 -12.86 4.27 -4.91
N PRO A 116 -13.59 4.26 -6.04
CA PRO A 116 -14.00 5.49 -6.74
C PRO A 116 -14.71 6.49 -5.82
N GLY A 117 -14.32 7.76 -5.90
CA GLY A 117 -14.79 8.82 -5.01
C GLY A 117 -14.05 8.90 -3.67
N LYS A 118 -13.15 7.96 -3.37
CA LYS A 118 -12.39 7.90 -2.11
C LYS A 118 -10.87 7.90 -2.33
N ARG A 119 -10.40 8.48 -3.45
CA ARG A 119 -8.97 8.62 -3.76
C ARG A 119 -8.53 10.07 -3.57
N TYR A 120 -7.58 10.28 -2.67
CA TYR A 120 -7.20 11.62 -2.18
C TYR A 120 -5.71 11.87 -2.38
N ALA A 121 -5.33 13.14 -2.53
CA ALA A 121 -3.95 13.59 -2.41
C ALA A 121 -3.84 14.93 -1.67
N LEU A 122 -2.72 15.14 -0.97
CA LEU A 122 -2.37 16.46 -0.44
C LEU A 122 -1.95 17.41 -1.57
N PRO A 123 -2.12 18.75 -1.44
CA PRO A 123 -1.94 19.69 -2.54
C PRO A 123 -0.54 19.69 -3.19
N TYR A 124 0.49 19.39 -2.40
CA TYR A 124 1.88 19.35 -2.84
C TYR A 124 2.35 17.95 -3.27
N THR A 125 1.45 16.97 -3.29
CA THR A 125 1.79 15.60 -3.67
C THR A 125 2.20 15.55 -5.14
N GLN A 126 3.29 14.83 -5.39
CA GLN A 126 3.71 14.47 -6.74
C GLN A 126 3.33 13.02 -7.03
N VAL A 127 2.76 12.80 -8.21
CA VAL A 127 2.41 11.48 -8.71
C VAL A 127 3.23 11.21 -9.96
N VAL A 128 3.79 10.01 -10.08
CA VAL A 128 4.59 9.62 -11.26
C VAL A 128 4.07 8.31 -11.84
N MET A 129 3.70 8.34 -13.11
CA MET A 129 3.33 7.16 -13.88
C MET A 129 4.44 6.85 -14.88
N HIS A 130 4.84 5.58 -14.96
CA HIS A 130 5.76 5.08 -15.97
C HIS A 130 5.55 3.59 -16.22
N GLN A 131 6.15 3.06 -17.28
CA GLN A 131 6.14 1.64 -17.57
C GLN A 131 6.92 0.85 -16.51
N PRO A 132 6.61 -0.43 -16.28
CA PRO A 132 7.46 -1.27 -15.44
C PRO A 132 8.83 -1.43 -16.09
N HIS A 133 9.87 -1.51 -15.26
CA HIS A 133 11.25 -1.71 -15.70
C HIS A 133 11.84 -2.97 -15.04
N GLY A 134 12.75 -3.63 -15.72
CA GLY A 134 13.46 -4.81 -15.20
C GLY A 134 14.62 -5.21 -16.12
N GLY A 135 15.58 -5.96 -15.57
CA GLY A 135 16.70 -6.50 -16.34
C GLY A 135 16.32 -7.79 -17.05
N VAL A 136 16.87 -8.00 -18.25
CA VAL A 136 16.76 -9.27 -19.00
C VAL A 136 18.17 -9.79 -19.28
N GLY A 137 18.41 -11.09 -19.10
CA GLY A 137 19.69 -11.73 -19.39
C GLY A 137 19.57 -13.25 -19.55
N GLY A 138 20.61 -13.91 -20.04
CA GLY A 138 20.62 -15.36 -20.27
C GLY A 138 20.71 -15.73 -21.75
N THR A 139 20.25 -16.93 -22.11
CA THR A 139 20.25 -17.40 -23.50
C THR A 139 19.25 -16.62 -24.36
N ALA A 140 19.34 -16.72 -25.69
CA ALA A 140 18.38 -16.08 -26.58
C ALA A 140 16.92 -16.48 -26.27
N THR A 141 16.69 -17.72 -25.85
CA THR A 141 15.37 -18.21 -25.42
C THR A 141 14.92 -17.54 -24.12
N ASP A 142 15.81 -17.43 -23.13
CA ASP A 142 15.50 -16.79 -21.85
C ASP A 142 15.14 -15.31 -22.06
N VAL A 143 15.91 -14.62 -22.89
CA VAL A 143 15.66 -13.22 -23.26
C VAL A 143 14.28 -13.06 -23.91
N LYS A 144 13.92 -13.95 -24.84
CA LYS A 144 12.60 -13.93 -25.49
C LYS A 144 11.46 -14.13 -24.49
N ILE A 145 11.56 -15.15 -23.63
CA ILE A 145 10.54 -15.47 -22.62
C ILE A 145 10.35 -14.29 -21.66
N MET A 146 11.45 -13.70 -21.16
CA MET A 146 11.37 -12.55 -20.26
C MET A 146 10.79 -11.32 -20.94
N ALA A 147 11.12 -11.05 -22.21
CA ALA A 147 10.54 -9.94 -22.96
C ALA A 147 9.02 -10.12 -23.17
N GLU A 148 8.55 -11.34 -23.42
CA GLU A 148 7.12 -11.65 -23.50
C GLU A 148 6.42 -11.44 -22.15
N GLN A 149 7.03 -11.89 -21.05
CA GLN A 149 6.50 -11.67 -19.70
C GLN A 149 6.45 -10.18 -19.33
N MET A 150 7.49 -9.39 -19.66
CA MET A 150 7.51 -7.95 -19.42
C MET A 150 6.40 -7.22 -20.21
N ARG A 151 6.17 -7.62 -21.47
CA ARG A 151 5.05 -7.08 -22.26
C ARG A 151 3.71 -7.40 -21.63
N HIS A 152 3.53 -8.64 -21.16
CA HIS A 152 2.31 -9.04 -20.47
C HIS A 152 2.08 -8.20 -19.20
N THR A 153 3.11 -8.07 -18.35
CA THR A 153 3.04 -7.24 -17.13
C THR A 153 2.73 -5.77 -17.45
N LYS A 154 3.43 -5.17 -18.43
CA LYS A 154 3.18 -3.79 -18.87
C LYS A 154 1.72 -3.59 -19.28
N ARG A 155 1.18 -4.48 -20.10
CA ARG A 155 -0.21 -4.43 -20.56
C ARG A 155 -1.20 -4.59 -19.42
N THR A 156 -0.99 -5.57 -18.52
CA THR A 156 -1.85 -5.79 -17.36
C THR A 156 -1.94 -4.55 -16.46
N LEU A 157 -0.80 -3.90 -16.18
CA LEU A 157 -0.79 -2.67 -15.40
C LEU A 157 -1.53 -1.55 -16.12
N ALA A 158 -1.27 -1.36 -17.43
CA ALA A 158 -1.92 -0.32 -18.22
C ALA A 158 -3.44 -0.51 -18.28
N GLU A 159 -3.93 -1.74 -18.44
CA GLU A 159 -5.37 -2.07 -18.43
C GLU A 159 -6.03 -1.75 -17.09
N ARG A 160 -5.34 -2.00 -15.97
CA ARG A 160 -5.87 -1.66 -14.63
C ARG A 160 -5.84 -0.16 -14.35
N ILE A 161 -4.78 0.55 -14.75
CA ILE A 161 -4.76 2.02 -14.65
C ILE A 161 -5.87 2.62 -15.52
N ALA A 162 -6.04 2.13 -16.76
CA ALA A 162 -7.11 2.58 -17.66
C ALA A 162 -8.50 2.38 -17.03
N PHE A 163 -8.73 1.20 -16.44
CA PHE A 163 -9.96 0.89 -15.71
C PHE A 163 -10.24 1.89 -14.58
N HIS A 164 -9.25 2.15 -13.72
CA HIS A 164 -9.43 3.02 -12.55
C HIS A 164 -9.47 4.52 -12.88
N THR A 165 -8.80 4.93 -13.96
CA THR A 165 -8.75 6.34 -14.37
C THR A 165 -9.86 6.74 -15.35
N GLY A 166 -10.51 5.76 -15.99
CA GLY A 166 -11.45 5.99 -17.08
C GLY A 166 -10.78 6.46 -18.39
N ARG A 167 -9.44 6.43 -18.46
CA ARG A 167 -8.68 6.79 -19.66
C ARG A 167 -8.58 5.60 -20.63
N PRO A 168 -8.57 5.83 -21.96
CA PRO A 168 -8.33 4.75 -22.91
C PRO A 168 -6.98 4.07 -22.68
N LEU A 169 -6.90 2.76 -22.90
CA LEU A 169 -5.66 1.97 -22.74
C LEU A 169 -4.50 2.57 -23.54
N GLU A 170 -4.74 2.95 -24.80
CA GLU A 170 -3.74 3.54 -25.69
C GLU A 170 -3.17 4.85 -25.13
N GLN A 171 -4.01 5.63 -24.44
CA GLN A 171 -3.57 6.83 -23.75
C GLN A 171 -2.66 6.49 -22.57
N ILE A 172 -3.02 5.51 -21.74
CA ILE A 172 -2.17 5.06 -20.63
C ILE A 172 -0.83 4.54 -21.14
N GLU A 173 -0.80 3.72 -22.19
CA GLU A 173 0.42 3.16 -22.75
C GLU A 173 1.37 4.25 -23.27
N ARG A 174 0.84 5.24 -24.00
CA ARG A 174 1.61 6.39 -24.49
C ARG A 174 2.12 7.24 -23.32
N ASP A 175 1.23 7.55 -22.38
CA ASP A 175 1.50 8.49 -21.31
C ASP A 175 2.42 7.89 -20.22
N SER A 176 2.60 6.56 -20.20
CA SER A 176 3.51 5.82 -19.31
C SER A 176 4.81 5.38 -19.97
N ASP A 177 5.02 5.60 -21.28
CA ASP A 177 6.24 5.14 -21.96
C ASP A 177 7.52 5.81 -21.42
N ARG A 178 7.37 6.99 -20.83
CA ARG A 178 8.40 7.69 -20.05
C ARG A 178 7.81 8.16 -18.73
N ASP A 179 8.69 8.57 -17.82
CA ASP A 179 8.28 9.18 -16.57
C ASP A 179 7.38 10.39 -16.84
N ARG A 180 6.11 10.25 -16.46
CA ARG A 180 5.15 11.33 -16.51
C ARG A 180 4.81 11.77 -15.10
N TRP A 181 5.12 13.03 -14.83
CA TRP A 181 4.90 13.68 -13.56
C TRP A 181 3.56 14.41 -13.56
N PHE A 182 2.87 14.34 -12.43
CA PHE A 182 1.61 15.01 -12.20
C PHE A 182 1.70 15.73 -10.86
N THR A 183 1.26 16.99 -10.84
CA THR A 183 0.80 17.65 -9.62
C THR A 183 -0.49 16.98 -9.13
N ALA A 184 -0.89 17.24 -7.88
CA ALA A 184 -2.13 16.69 -7.32
C ALA A 184 -3.37 17.06 -8.16
N GLU A 185 -3.43 18.29 -8.68
CA GLU A 185 -4.54 18.74 -9.53
C GLU A 185 -4.54 18.04 -10.90
N GLU A 186 -3.37 17.92 -11.56
CA GLU A 186 -3.26 17.18 -12.81
C GLU A 186 -3.60 15.69 -12.62
N ALA A 187 -3.21 15.09 -11.50
CA ALA A 187 -3.56 13.71 -11.16
C ALA A 187 -5.08 13.54 -10.98
N ARG A 188 -5.76 14.54 -10.39
CA ARG A 188 -7.23 14.55 -10.29
C ARG A 188 -7.87 14.66 -11.66
N GLU A 189 -7.44 15.62 -12.47
CA GLU A 189 -7.96 15.81 -13.82
C GLU A 189 -7.71 14.60 -14.72
N TYR A 190 -6.59 13.91 -14.53
CA TYR A 190 -6.27 12.67 -15.23
C TYR A 190 -7.15 11.49 -14.80
N GLY A 191 -7.73 11.54 -13.59
CA GLY A 191 -8.57 10.49 -13.01
C GLY A 191 -7.82 9.51 -12.10
N ILE A 192 -6.56 9.81 -11.74
CA ILE A 192 -5.76 8.99 -10.80
C ILE A 192 -6.32 9.11 -9.39
N ILE A 193 -6.79 10.31 -9.02
CA ILE A 193 -7.43 10.59 -7.74
C ILE A 193 -8.76 11.32 -7.97
N ASP A 194 -9.60 11.38 -6.95
CA ASP A 194 -10.88 12.07 -6.98
C ASP A 194 -10.78 13.46 -6.34
N HIS A 195 -9.95 13.62 -5.31
CA HIS A 195 -9.94 14.81 -4.47
C HIS A 195 -8.54 15.29 -4.08
N VAL A 196 -8.32 16.61 -4.18
CA VAL A 196 -7.15 17.28 -3.58
C VAL A 196 -7.58 17.91 -2.27
N VAL A 197 -6.98 17.49 -1.15
CA VAL A 197 -7.44 17.83 0.21
C VAL A 197 -6.34 18.51 1.03
N PRO A 198 -6.51 19.77 1.47
CA PRO A 198 -5.50 20.45 2.30
C PRO A 198 -5.58 20.08 3.79
N ALA A 199 -6.59 19.30 4.22
CA ALA A 199 -6.80 18.96 5.62
C ALA A 199 -7.52 17.63 5.78
N ALA A 200 -7.14 16.87 6.82
CA ALA A 200 -7.67 15.53 7.10
C ALA A 200 -9.19 15.48 7.27
N ARG A 201 -9.82 16.57 7.76
CA ARG A 201 -11.29 16.66 7.92
C ARG A 201 -12.09 16.55 6.62
N ARG A 202 -11.42 16.61 5.46
CA ARG A 202 -12.03 16.49 4.12
C ARG A 202 -11.86 15.09 3.51
N VAL A 203 -11.27 14.16 4.25
CA VAL A 203 -11.22 12.74 3.91
C VAL A 203 -12.29 12.06 4.73
N ASP A 204 -13.23 11.38 4.07
CA ASP A 204 -14.24 10.59 4.78
C ASP A 204 -13.55 9.51 5.62
N GLY A 205 -13.95 9.35 6.89
CA GLY A 205 -13.40 8.32 7.77
C GLY A 205 -12.97 8.81 9.16
N PRO A 206 -11.98 8.16 9.81
CA PRO A 206 -11.70 8.30 11.23
C PRO A 206 -11.22 9.70 11.67
N LEU A 207 -10.84 10.55 10.71
CA LEU A 207 -10.38 11.93 10.93
C LEU A 207 -11.41 12.98 10.51
N ALA A 208 -12.56 12.58 9.94
CA ALA A 208 -13.67 13.47 9.71
C ALA A 208 -14.26 13.91 11.06
N ARG A 209 -14.63 15.19 11.22
CA ARG A 209 -15.31 15.63 12.44
C ARG A 209 -16.68 14.96 12.49
N THR A 210 -16.96 14.26 13.57
CA THR A 210 -18.35 14.01 13.98
C THR A 210 -18.92 15.38 14.35
N SER A 211 -19.86 15.87 13.54
CA SER A 211 -20.68 17.03 13.89
C SER A 211 -21.55 16.72 15.10
#